data_AF-A0A2G9NKQ2-F1
#
_entry.id   AF-A0A2G9NKQ2-F1
#
_cell.length_a   1.000
_cell.length_b   1.000
_cell.length_c   1.000
_cell.angle_alpha   90.00
_cell.angle_beta   90.00
_cell.angle_gamma   90.00
#
_symmetry.space_group_name_H-M   'P 1'
#
loop_
_entity.id
_entity.type
_entity.pdbx_description
1 polymer ?
#
loop_
_entity_poly.entity_id
_entity_poly.type
_entity_poly.pdbx_seq_one_letter_code
_entity_poly.pdbx_strand_id
1 'polypeptide(L)'
;EKRGVSDIITTVLLILIVLAAIGIVWAIISNFLGSSTEQIDLGAGFSQLEIVDNSIKYLPSDAIQLKVKRDSNPGNITGLRVIVESENGNTQSYDIDVPIKELETKIIDVPLQGKIQNVSKVSIAPRTPIKNKIKTGQTADEKNIESHIIGDEGLVGYWSLDNDVK
;
A
#
# COMPACT_ATOMS: atom_id res chain seq x y z
N GLU A 1 35.42 61.04 -21.65
CA GLU A 1 34.95 59.77 -22.23
C GLU A 1 34.86 58.65 -21.18
N LYS A 2 34.00 58.76 -20.15
CA LYS A 2 33.85 57.72 -19.10
C LYS A 2 32.46 57.10 -19.00
N ARG A 3 31.54 57.47 -19.89
CA ARG A 3 30.13 57.01 -19.84
C ARG A 3 29.90 55.63 -20.46
N GLY A 4 30.61 55.29 -21.54
CA GLY A 4 30.42 54.00 -22.23
C GLY A 4 30.86 52.77 -21.41
N VAL A 5 31.86 52.91 -20.54
CA VAL A 5 32.34 51.79 -19.71
C VAL A 5 31.32 51.41 -18.62
N SER A 6 30.59 52.39 -18.07
CA SER A 6 29.56 52.16 -17.05
C SER A 6 28.36 51.41 -17.61
N ASP A 7 27.95 51.71 -18.84
CA ASP A 7 26.82 51.05 -19.49
C ASP A 7 27.13 49.59 -19.85
N ILE A 8 28.38 49.30 -20.24
CA ILE A 8 28.82 47.94 -20.53
C ILE A 8 28.86 47.11 -19.23
N ILE A 9 29.38 47.68 -18.14
CA ILE A 9 29.45 46.97 -16.85
C ILE A 9 28.03 46.64 -16.34
N THR A 10 27.10 47.58 -16.44
CA THR A 10 25.72 47.37 -15.98
C THR A 10 24.97 46.33 -16.81
N THR A 11 25.15 46.33 -18.14
CA THR A 11 24.55 45.31 -19.00
C THR A 11 25.11 43.93 -18.75
N VAL A 12 26.42 43.79 -18.57
CA VAL A 12 27.05 42.50 -18.21
C VAL A 12 26.54 42.00 -16.85
N LEU A 13 26.47 42.89 -15.85
CA LEU A 13 25.94 42.55 -14.53
C LEU A 13 24.48 42.09 -14.60
N LEU A 14 23.67 42.76 -15.42
CA LEU A 14 22.26 42.40 -15.61
C LEU A 14 22.14 40.99 -16.21
N ILE A 15 22.93 40.67 -17.25
CA ILE A 15 22.94 39.34 -17.86
C ILE A 15 23.34 38.27 -16.84
N LEU A 16 24.36 38.53 -16.03
CA LEU A 16 24.81 37.59 -15.00
C LEU A 16 23.72 37.30 -13.97
N ILE A 17 22.98 38.33 -13.53
CA ILE A 17 21.88 38.17 -12.58
C ILE A 17 20.73 37.35 -13.20
N VAL A 18 20.41 37.58 -14.48
CA VAL A 18 19.36 36.82 -15.18
C VAL A 18 19.75 35.34 -15.31
N LEU A 19 20.99 35.03 -15.65
CA LEU A 19 21.46 33.65 -15.73
C LEU A 19 21.43 32.95 -14.37
N ALA A 20 21.82 33.65 -13.30
CA ALA A 20 21.72 33.13 -11.94
C ALA A 20 20.26 32.85 -11.55
N ALA A 21 19.34 33.76 -11.88
CA ALA A 21 17.91 33.57 -11.62
C ALA A 21 17.35 32.34 -12.35
N ILE A 22 17.68 32.16 -13.63
CA ILE A 22 17.27 30.97 -14.40
C ILE A 22 17.81 29.69 -13.76
N GLY A 23 19.07 29.69 -13.32
CA GLY A 23 19.69 28.54 -12.66
C GLY A 23 18.97 28.14 -11.37
N ILE A 24 18.57 29.11 -10.55
CA ILE A 24 17.82 28.87 -9.30
C ILE A 24 16.43 28.30 -9.61
N VAL A 25 15.73 28.87 -10.59
CA VAL A 25 14.40 28.38 -11.01
C VAL A 25 14.50 26.94 -11.50
N TRP A 26 15.53 26.62 -12.29
CA TRP A 26 15.74 25.26 -12.79
C TRP A 26 16.01 24.26 -11.66
N ALA A 27 16.82 24.64 -10.66
CA ALA A 27 17.10 23.78 -9.51
C ALA A 27 15.84 23.46 -8.69
N ILE A 28 14.93 24.42 -8.55
CA ILE A 28 13.66 24.21 -7.85
C ILE A 28 12.75 23.27 -8.67
N ILE A 29 12.59 23.54 -9.96
CA ILE A 29 11.76 22.72 -10.86
C ILE A 29 12.29 21.28 -10.92
N SER A 30 13.60 21.09 -11.08
CA SER A 30 14.19 19.76 -11.16
C SER A 30 14.00 18.94 -9.88
N ASN A 31 14.12 19.58 -8.72
CA ASN A 31 13.89 18.91 -7.44
C ASN A 31 12.42 18.53 -7.25
N PHE A 32 11.49 19.39 -7.68
CA PHE A 32 10.06 19.14 -7.57
C PHE A 32 9.57 18.05 -8.54
N LEU A 33 10.08 18.02 -9.76
CA LEU A 33 9.78 16.95 -10.72
C LEU A 33 10.33 15.60 -10.25
N GLY A 34 11.54 15.59 -9.69
CA GLY A 34 12.14 14.36 -9.15
C GLY A 34 11.33 13.74 -8.01
N SER A 35 10.88 14.55 -7.05
CA SER A 35 10.07 14.06 -5.93
C SER A 35 8.68 13.59 -6.36
N SER A 36 8.04 14.29 -7.30
CA SER A 36 6.71 13.93 -7.81
C SER A 36 6.73 12.63 -8.62
N THR A 37 7.77 12.41 -9.43
CA THR A 37 7.91 11.21 -10.26
C THR A 37 8.08 9.94 -9.40
N GLU A 38 8.83 10.01 -8.30
CA GLU A 38 8.99 8.88 -7.37
C GLU A 38 7.68 8.44 -6.71
N GLN A 39 6.74 9.36 -6.49
CA GLN A 39 5.45 9.04 -5.89
C GLN A 39 4.48 8.40 -6.88
N ILE A 40 4.56 8.80 -8.17
CA ILE A 40 3.73 8.26 -9.25
C ILE A 40 4.08 6.80 -9.53
N ASP A 41 5.38 6.47 -9.55
CA ASP A 41 5.86 5.12 -9.85
C ASP A 41 5.35 4.06 -8.85
N LEU A 42 5.18 4.48 -7.58
CA LEU A 42 4.63 3.62 -6.52
C LEU A 42 3.11 3.45 -6.59
N GLY A 43 2.40 4.43 -7.12
CA GLY A 43 0.94 4.39 -7.26
C GLY A 43 0.48 3.58 -8.47
N ALA A 44 1.17 3.69 -9.61
CA ALA A 44 0.77 3.04 -10.85
C ALA A 44 1.34 1.61 -11.02
N GLY A 45 2.55 1.35 -10.51
CA GLY A 45 3.28 0.10 -10.74
C GLY A 45 2.96 -1.05 -9.77
N PHE A 46 2.29 -0.80 -8.65
CA PHE A 46 2.12 -1.82 -7.60
C PHE A 46 0.67 -2.08 -7.18
N SER A 47 -0.30 -1.47 -7.88
CA SER A 47 -1.74 -1.58 -7.59
C SER A 47 -2.37 -2.94 -7.94
N GLN A 48 -1.62 -3.91 -8.43
CA GLN A 48 -2.15 -5.21 -8.89
C GLN A 48 -1.88 -6.34 -7.88
N LEU A 49 -2.00 -6.02 -6.59
CA LEU A 49 -2.19 -7.03 -5.57
C LEU A 49 -3.69 -7.19 -5.34
N GLU A 50 -4.16 -8.42 -5.39
CA GLU A 50 -5.57 -8.78 -5.26
C GLU A 50 -5.74 -9.71 -4.05
N ILE A 51 -6.75 -9.45 -3.23
CA ILE A 51 -7.17 -10.39 -2.18
C ILE A 51 -8.08 -11.41 -2.85
N VAL A 52 -7.70 -12.68 -2.85
CA VAL A 52 -8.53 -13.74 -3.46
C VAL A 52 -9.87 -13.81 -2.76
N ASP A 53 -10.94 -13.87 -3.54
CA ASP A 53 -12.30 -13.92 -3.00
C ASP A 53 -12.51 -15.11 -2.04
N ASN A 54 -13.24 -14.87 -0.94
CA ASN A 54 -13.54 -15.85 0.10
C ASN A 54 -12.31 -16.56 0.71
N SER A 55 -11.12 -15.97 0.57
CA SER A 55 -9.89 -16.54 1.14
C SER A 55 -9.61 -16.09 2.57
N ILE A 56 -10.36 -15.10 3.06
CA ILE A 56 -10.21 -14.57 4.40
C ILE A 56 -10.83 -15.56 5.39
N LYS A 57 -10.02 -16.08 6.30
CA LYS A 57 -10.45 -17.01 7.34
C LYS A 57 -9.92 -16.56 8.71
N TYR A 58 -10.77 -16.66 9.73
CA TYR A 58 -10.32 -16.52 11.12
C TYR A 58 -9.69 -17.84 11.56
N LEU A 59 -8.45 -17.77 12.04
CA LEU A 59 -7.81 -18.86 12.73
C LEU A 59 -8.13 -18.79 14.24
N PRO A 60 -8.31 -19.95 14.90
CA PRO A 60 -8.55 -20.03 16.34
C PRO A 60 -7.38 -19.49 17.19
N SER A 61 -6.22 -19.25 16.57
CA SER A 61 -5.04 -18.63 17.18
C SER A 61 -5.06 -17.10 17.16
N ASP A 62 -6.23 -16.47 17.00
CA ASP A 62 -6.37 -15.01 16.91
C ASP A 62 -5.53 -14.40 15.77
N ALA A 63 -5.59 -15.08 14.62
CA ALA A 63 -4.94 -14.66 13.39
C ALA A 63 -5.94 -14.67 12.24
N ILE A 64 -5.72 -13.84 11.23
CA ILE A 64 -6.48 -13.88 9.98
C ILE A 64 -5.58 -14.48 8.91
N GLN A 65 -6.05 -15.54 8.28
CA GLN A 65 -5.44 -16.05 7.07
C GLN A 65 -6.09 -15.36 5.87
N LEU A 66 -5.28 -14.82 4.98
CA LEU A 66 -5.72 -14.25 3.72
C LEU A 66 -4.83 -14.74 2.58
N LYS A 67 -5.40 -14.91 1.37
CA LYS A 67 -4.62 -15.21 0.18
C LYS A 67 -4.45 -13.95 -0.64
N VAL A 68 -3.21 -13.54 -0.85
CA VAL A 68 -2.86 -12.44 -1.77
C VAL A 68 -2.35 -13.05 -3.06
N LYS A 69 -2.94 -12.63 -4.17
CA LYS A 69 -2.49 -12.90 -5.52
C LYS A 69 -1.82 -11.64 -6.07
N ARG A 70 -0.73 -11.83 -6.80
CA ARG A 70 -0.07 -10.76 -7.53
C ARG A 70 -0.17 -11.03 -9.03
N ASP A 71 -0.60 -10.04 -9.81
CA ASP A 71 -0.61 -10.17 -11.26
C ASP A 71 0.77 -9.88 -11.89
N SER A 72 0.90 -9.99 -13.21
CA SER A 72 2.16 -9.92 -13.97
C SER A 72 2.69 -8.49 -14.17
N ASN A 73 2.74 -7.68 -13.11
CA ASN A 73 3.22 -6.29 -13.21
C ASN A 73 4.68 -6.14 -12.81
N PRO A 74 5.48 -5.32 -13.55
CA PRO A 74 6.88 -5.09 -13.22
C PRO A 74 7.02 -4.40 -11.87
N GLY A 75 7.88 -4.95 -11.01
CA GLY A 75 8.22 -4.32 -9.73
C GLY A 75 8.74 -5.30 -8.68
N ASN A 76 9.64 -4.85 -7.81
CA ASN A 76 10.12 -5.67 -6.70
C ASN A 76 9.35 -5.31 -5.42
N ILE A 77 8.56 -6.27 -4.94
CA ILE A 77 7.82 -6.17 -3.67
C ILE A 77 8.62 -6.93 -2.62
N THR A 78 9.10 -6.23 -1.60
CA THR A 78 9.81 -6.83 -0.46
C THR A 78 8.85 -7.37 0.58
N GLY A 79 7.64 -6.81 0.64
CA GLY A 79 6.62 -7.22 1.58
C GLY A 79 5.30 -6.53 1.31
N LEU A 80 4.42 -6.56 2.30
CA LEU A 80 3.07 -6.05 2.22
C LEU A 80 2.66 -5.50 3.57
N ARG A 81 1.85 -4.45 3.53
CA ARG A 81 1.15 -3.92 4.68
C ARG A 81 -0.30 -4.36 4.59
N VAL A 82 -0.76 -5.09 5.58
CA VAL A 82 -2.17 -5.43 5.74
C VAL A 82 -2.78 -4.45 6.73
N ILE A 83 -3.86 -3.79 6.33
CA ILE A 83 -4.61 -2.85 7.14
C ILE A 83 -5.93 -3.53 7.46
N VAL A 84 -6.23 -3.66 8.75
CA VAL A 84 -7.40 -4.36 9.26
C VAL A 84 -8.26 -3.33 9.97
N GLU A 85 -9.53 -3.24 9.60
CA GLU A 85 -10.51 -2.33 10.17
C GLU A 85 -11.63 -3.12 10.87
N SER A 86 -11.97 -2.69 12.09
CA SER A 86 -13.07 -3.23 12.90
C SER A 86 -14.39 -2.56 12.53
N GLU A 87 -15.51 -3.21 12.83
CA GLU A 87 -16.85 -2.59 12.77
C GLU A 87 -16.95 -1.29 13.60
N ASN A 88 -16.12 -1.15 14.64
CA ASN A 88 -16.06 0.04 15.48
C ASN A 88 -15.18 1.17 14.91
N GLY A 89 -14.64 1.01 13.69
CA GLY A 89 -13.74 1.98 13.05
C GLY A 89 -12.28 1.95 13.54
N ASN A 90 -11.93 1.00 14.41
CA ASN A 90 -10.54 0.82 14.84
C ASN A 90 -9.74 0.21 13.70
N THR A 91 -8.65 0.89 13.31
CA THR A 91 -7.75 0.44 12.24
C THR A 91 -6.41 0.01 12.82
N GLN A 92 -5.91 -1.16 12.43
CA GLN A 92 -4.58 -1.64 12.78
C GLN A 92 -3.83 -2.06 11.51
N SER A 93 -2.58 -1.62 11.42
CA SER A 93 -1.68 -1.99 10.32
C SER A 93 -0.67 -3.04 10.78
N TYR A 94 -0.42 -4.04 9.93
CA TYR A 94 0.55 -5.09 10.11
C TYR A 94 1.50 -5.11 8.92
N ASP A 95 2.80 -5.03 9.23
CA ASP A 95 3.86 -5.10 8.23
C ASP A 95 4.39 -6.52 8.13
N ILE A 96 4.33 -7.09 6.93
CA ILE A 96 4.70 -8.47 6.65
C ILE A 96 5.76 -8.44 5.56
N ASP A 97 7.00 -8.74 5.93
CA ASP A 97 8.14 -8.74 5.02
C ASP A 97 8.25 -10.09 4.28
N VAL A 98 7.17 -10.45 3.58
CA VAL A 98 7.12 -11.62 2.71
C VAL A 98 7.12 -11.17 1.26
N PRO A 99 8.20 -11.41 0.49
CA PRO A 99 8.22 -11.06 -0.92
C PRO A 99 7.26 -11.95 -1.71
N ILE A 100 6.49 -11.34 -2.62
CA ILE A 100 5.58 -12.01 -3.56
C ILE A 100 6.05 -11.72 -4.98
N LYS A 101 6.39 -12.77 -5.73
CA LYS A 101 6.81 -12.68 -7.13
C LYS A 101 5.60 -12.47 -8.05
N GLU A 102 5.88 -12.02 -9.26
CA GLU A 102 4.85 -11.87 -10.30
C GLU A 102 4.13 -13.20 -10.53
N LEU A 103 2.80 -13.15 -10.65
CA LEU A 103 1.91 -14.32 -10.81
C LEU A 103 1.95 -15.32 -9.64
N GLU A 104 2.53 -14.94 -8.51
CA GLU A 104 2.55 -15.77 -7.30
C GLU A 104 1.31 -15.49 -6.44
N THR A 105 0.74 -16.56 -5.87
CA THR A 105 -0.29 -16.47 -4.83
C THR A 105 0.31 -16.97 -3.53
N LYS A 106 0.23 -16.16 -2.47
CA LYS A 106 0.69 -16.56 -1.14
C LYS A 106 -0.42 -16.48 -0.11
N ILE A 107 -0.40 -17.46 0.79
CA ILE A 107 -1.19 -17.47 2.01
C ILE A 107 -0.40 -16.69 3.07
N ILE A 108 -1.07 -15.77 3.73
CA ILE A 108 -0.49 -14.89 4.73
C ILE A 108 -1.32 -14.95 5.99
N ASP A 109 -0.67 -15.28 7.09
CA ASP A 109 -1.30 -15.29 8.41
C ASP A 109 -0.95 -13.99 9.14
N VAL A 110 -1.97 -13.20 9.45
CA VAL A 110 -1.86 -11.90 10.12
C VAL A 110 -2.23 -12.08 11.59
N PRO A 111 -1.28 -12.02 12.54
CA PRO A 111 -1.59 -12.20 13.96
C PRO A 111 -2.30 -10.95 14.50
N LEU A 112 -3.57 -11.07 14.89
CA LEU A 112 -4.36 -9.95 15.43
C LEU A 112 -3.93 -9.57 16.86
N GLN A 113 -3.43 -10.53 17.63
CA GLN A 113 -2.90 -10.35 19.00
C GLN A 113 -3.88 -9.65 19.96
N GLY A 114 -5.19 -9.85 19.77
CA GLY A 114 -6.27 -9.35 20.62
C GLY A 114 -6.53 -7.85 20.46
N LYS A 115 -5.88 -7.20 19.49
CA LYS A 115 -5.97 -5.75 19.27
C LYS A 115 -7.24 -5.33 18.54
N ILE A 116 -7.81 -6.24 17.74
CA ILE A 116 -9.04 -6.01 16.99
C ILE A 116 -9.95 -7.21 17.15
N GLN A 117 -11.20 -6.95 17.55
CA GLN A 117 -12.30 -7.90 17.52
C GLN A 117 -13.28 -7.49 16.42
N ASN A 118 -13.87 -8.45 15.72
CA ASN A 118 -14.82 -8.24 14.62
C ASN A 118 -14.26 -7.37 13.48
N VAL A 119 -13.44 -7.97 12.62
CA VAL A 119 -12.92 -7.32 11.40
C VAL A 119 -14.03 -7.20 10.38
N SER A 120 -14.32 -5.97 9.98
CA SER A 120 -15.28 -5.61 8.94
C SER A 120 -14.60 -5.50 7.58
N LYS A 121 -13.33 -5.08 7.55
CA LYS A 121 -12.64 -4.73 6.32
C LYS A 121 -11.14 -5.00 6.39
N VAL A 122 -10.60 -5.51 5.30
CA VAL A 122 -9.17 -5.78 5.13
C VAL A 122 -8.70 -5.12 3.85
N SER A 123 -7.65 -4.31 3.97
CA SER A 123 -6.98 -3.68 2.85
C SER A 123 -5.53 -4.11 2.79
N ILE A 124 -4.97 -4.18 1.58
CA ILE A 124 -3.57 -4.52 1.36
C ILE A 124 -2.84 -3.42 0.60
N ALA A 125 -1.59 -3.18 0.96
CA ALA A 125 -0.71 -2.24 0.27
C ALA A 125 0.69 -2.88 0.06
N PRO A 126 1.30 -2.73 -1.12
CA PRO A 126 2.63 -3.26 -1.42
C PRO A 126 3.71 -2.49 -0.66
N ARG A 127 4.78 -3.18 -0.25
CA ARG A 127 6.00 -2.55 0.29
C ARG A 127 7.17 -2.81 -0.65
N THR A 128 7.82 -1.74 -1.08
CA THR A 128 8.88 -1.79 -2.10
C THR A 128 10.15 -1.13 -1.58
N PRO A 129 11.35 -1.65 -1.91
CA PRO A 129 12.61 -1.05 -1.52
C PRO A 129 12.94 0.10 -2.48
N ILE A 130 13.02 1.33 -1.96
CA ILE A 130 13.43 2.52 -2.73
C ILE A 130 14.61 3.15 -2.04
N LYS A 131 15.74 3.25 -2.75
CA LYS A 131 16.97 3.91 -2.24
C LYS A 131 17.33 3.46 -0.81
N ASN A 132 17.28 2.14 -0.58
CA ASN A 132 17.58 1.50 0.71
C ASN A 132 16.59 1.80 1.87
N LYS A 133 15.39 2.32 1.56
CA LYS A 133 14.28 2.50 2.51
C LYS A 133 13.05 1.75 2.00
N ILE A 134 12.35 1.06 2.89
CA ILE A 134 11.07 0.40 2.55
C ILE A 134 9.98 1.47 2.57
N LYS A 135 9.34 1.71 1.42
CA LYS A 135 8.14 2.56 1.33
C LYS A 135 6.91 1.69 1.11
N THR A 136 5.79 2.11 1.68
CA THR A 136 4.48 1.51 1.44
C THR A 136 3.81 2.24 0.28
N GLY A 137 3.33 1.50 -0.71
CA GLY A 137 2.55 2.03 -1.83
C GLY A 137 1.13 2.39 -1.40
N GLN A 138 0.29 2.75 -2.38
CA GLN A 138 -1.14 2.97 -2.14
C GLN A 138 -1.85 1.65 -1.84
N THR A 139 -3.03 1.72 -1.23
CA THR A 139 -3.90 0.55 -1.07
C THR A 139 -4.18 -0.06 -2.43
N ALA A 140 -3.76 -1.31 -2.63
CA ALA A 140 -3.91 -2.03 -3.89
C ALA A 140 -5.30 -2.66 -4.01
N ASP A 141 -5.82 -3.21 -2.91
CA ASP A 141 -7.14 -3.82 -2.87
C ASP A 141 -7.75 -3.72 -1.47
N GLU A 142 -9.07 -3.71 -1.42
CA GLU A 142 -9.88 -3.58 -0.22
C GLU A 142 -11.06 -4.53 -0.30
N LYS A 143 -11.20 -5.36 0.74
CA LYS A 143 -12.28 -6.31 0.82
C LYS A 143 -13.04 -6.19 2.15
N ASN A 144 -14.35 -6.02 2.02
CA ASN A 144 -15.28 -6.16 3.14
C ASN A 144 -15.44 -7.64 3.47
N ILE A 145 -15.36 -7.95 4.75
CA ILE A 145 -15.70 -9.26 5.28
C ILE A 145 -17.21 -9.21 5.56
N GLU A 146 -18.00 -9.80 4.65
CA GLU A 146 -19.38 -10.13 5.01
C GLU A 146 -19.33 -11.12 6.19
N SER A 147 -20.11 -10.84 7.22
CA SER A 147 -20.03 -11.36 8.60
C SER A 147 -20.35 -12.86 8.77
N HIS A 148 -19.98 -13.69 7.79
CA HIS A 148 -20.10 -15.14 7.82
C HIS A 148 -18.82 -15.81 7.33
N ILE A 149 -17.69 -15.51 8.00
CA ILE A 149 -16.56 -16.44 7.97
C ILE A 149 -16.94 -17.60 8.88
N ILE A 150 -17.51 -18.65 8.28
CA ILE A 150 -17.69 -19.95 8.92
C ILE A 150 -16.27 -20.42 9.29
N GLY A 151 -15.97 -20.39 10.59
CA GLY A 151 -14.80 -21.10 11.12
C GLY A 151 -14.86 -22.55 10.65
N ASP A 152 -13.72 -23.15 10.35
CA ASP A 152 -13.60 -24.54 9.89
C ASP A 152 -14.01 -25.58 10.95
N GLU A 153 -14.80 -25.17 11.93
CA GLU A 153 -15.51 -26.05 12.84
C GLU A 153 -16.83 -26.39 12.16
N GLY A 154 -16.82 -27.52 11.46
CA GLY A 154 -17.97 -28.06 10.74
C GLY A 154 -19.25 -27.88 11.54
N LEU A 155 -20.24 -27.25 10.92
CA LEU A 155 -21.60 -27.14 11.44
C LEU A 155 -22.15 -28.55 11.65
N VAL A 156 -22.00 -29.11 12.84
CA VAL A 156 -22.71 -30.32 13.25
C VAL A 156 -24.14 -29.89 13.58
N GLY A 157 -24.99 -29.89 12.55
CA GLY A 157 -26.42 -29.72 12.72
C GLY A 157 -27.01 -30.91 13.47
N TYR A 158 -27.27 -30.76 14.77
CA TYR A 158 -28.11 -31.68 15.51
C TYR A 158 -29.56 -31.44 15.11
N TRP A 159 -30.11 -32.33 14.28
CA TRP A 159 -31.55 -32.44 14.09
C TRP A 159 -32.10 -33.28 15.26
N SER A 160 -32.87 -32.67 16.16
CA SER A 160 -33.67 -33.44 17.10
C SER A 160 -34.87 -34.02 16.33
N LEU A 161 -34.83 -35.32 16.07
CA LEU A 161 -36.01 -36.08 15.63
C LEU A 161 -36.93 -36.35 16.83
N ASP A 162 -37.36 -35.29 17.50
CA ASP A 162 -38.53 -35.36 18.36
C ASP A 162 -39.62 -34.55 17.68
N ASN A 163 -40.39 -35.25 16.85
CA ASN A 163 -41.84 -35.13 16.89
C ASN A 163 -42.50 -36.17 15.99
N ASP A 164 -43.36 -36.93 16.68
CA ASP A 164 -44.58 -37.54 16.17
C ASP A 164 -44.42 -38.90 15.46
N VAL A 165 -44.86 -39.98 16.11
CA VAL A 165 -46.22 -40.51 15.87
C VAL A 165 -46.74 -41.17 17.17
N LYS A 166 -47.97 -40.81 17.54
CA LYS A 166 -48.82 -41.42 18.58
C LYS A 166 -49.11 -42.90 18.38
#